data_AF-A0A7C8QPG3-F1
#
_entry.id   AF-A0A7C8QPG3-F1
#
_cell.length_a   1.000
_cell.length_b   1.000
_cell.length_c   1.000
_cell.angle_alpha   90.00
_cell.angle_beta   90.00
_cell.angle_gamma   90.00
#
_symmetry.space_group_name_H-M   'P 1'
#
loop_
_entity.id
_entity.type
_entity.pdbx_description
1 polymer ?
#
loop_
_entity_poly.entity_id
_entity_poly.type
_entity_poly.pdbx_seq_one_letter_code
_entity_poly.pdbx_strand_id
1 'polypeptide(L)'
;MSPMLAQIIENGKPTPLSPLSPDMQRMFPSEDKHRSQASTTRKWATNIYQTKDGRYYHTHGSMNPEPTLTALKLPVDGEPDETVESAVNRIQNVTSKIDSKELDELMNEQFKQAGTIAYTAEEFFNSEHGKANSKVGLYEIAKDPKSSQPAAWWKEDASAPSSPKRPLAGLKIVDLTRVIASPAIGRGLAEMGASVMRVTSPQLPDLSMVHQDLNWGKWNCHLHLKDEEDKEKLRQLIREADVVIDGYRPGAMDRLGFGRDAIFDLVKDRDYGIIYVRENCYGWHGPWSHRSGWQQISDACCGVSMAYGKAMGNDEAVTPVFPNSDYCCGVCGSTSVLHALIERAEKGGSYGVDVGTIIRTHIKFEYIAKLSA
;
A
#
# COMPACT_ATOMS: atom_id res chain seq x y z
N MET A 1 -1.24 2.54 -15.80
CA MET A 1 -1.42 3.40 -16.99
C MET A 1 -1.53 4.84 -16.51
N SER A 2 -0.90 5.81 -17.19
CA SER A 2 -0.96 7.20 -16.76
C SER A 2 -2.40 7.74 -16.87
N PRO A 3 -2.97 8.38 -15.83
CA PRO A 3 -4.29 9.03 -15.90
C PRO A 3 -4.38 10.07 -17.03
N MET A 4 -3.23 10.50 -17.59
CA MET A 4 -3.13 11.39 -18.75
C MET A 4 -3.55 10.76 -20.09
N LEU A 5 -3.75 9.44 -20.15
CA LEU A 5 -4.11 8.70 -21.37
C LEU A 5 -5.56 8.19 -21.36
N ALA A 6 -6.32 8.44 -20.30
CA ALA A 6 -7.69 7.98 -20.19
C ALA A 6 -8.59 8.69 -21.23
N GLN A 7 -9.40 7.92 -21.94
CA GLN A 7 -10.39 8.42 -22.89
C GLN A 7 -11.77 7.96 -22.43
N ILE A 8 -12.76 8.84 -22.50
CA ILE A 8 -14.17 8.43 -22.39
C ILE A 8 -14.62 7.97 -23.77
N ILE A 9 -15.30 6.82 -23.84
CA ILE A 9 -15.99 6.41 -25.05
C ILE A 9 -17.41 6.97 -24.99
N GLU A 10 -17.64 8.11 -25.63
CA GLU A 10 -18.98 8.69 -25.80
C GLU A 10 -19.49 8.35 -27.19
N ASN A 11 -20.64 7.65 -27.27
CA ASN A 11 -21.23 7.21 -28.55
C ASN A 11 -20.24 6.44 -29.45
N GLY A 12 -19.36 5.62 -28.85
CA GLY A 12 -18.36 4.83 -29.57
C GLY A 12 -17.11 5.62 -30.01
N LYS A 13 -17.00 6.91 -29.69
CA LYS A 13 -15.81 7.73 -29.99
C LYS A 13 -14.98 7.96 -28.74
N PRO A 14 -13.68 7.58 -28.75
CA PRO A 14 -12.77 7.90 -27.66
C PRO A 14 -12.42 9.38 -27.66
N THR A 15 -12.72 10.08 -26.57
CA THR A 15 -12.41 11.50 -26.37
C THR A 15 -11.40 11.63 -25.22
N PRO A 16 -10.26 12.30 -25.41
CA PRO A 16 -9.30 12.56 -24.33
C PRO A 16 -9.97 13.31 -23.19
N LEU A 17 -9.69 12.86 -21.97
CA LEU A 17 -10.27 13.44 -20.79
C LEU A 17 -9.17 13.97 -19.89
N SER A 18 -9.22 15.27 -19.59
CA SER A 18 -8.33 15.84 -18.59
C SER A 18 -8.64 15.25 -17.22
N PRO A 19 -7.66 14.76 -16.45
CA PRO A 19 -7.86 14.35 -15.06
C PRO A 19 -8.43 15.46 -14.17
N LEU A 20 -8.31 16.72 -14.59
CA LEU A 20 -8.79 17.90 -13.89
C LEU A 20 -10.18 18.37 -14.38
N SER A 21 -10.83 17.64 -15.30
CA SER A 21 -12.15 18.04 -15.79
C SER A 21 -13.22 17.93 -14.70
N PRO A 22 -14.27 18.78 -14.72
CA PRO A 22 -15.40 18.67 -13.79
C PRO A 22 -16.09 17.29 -13.83
N ASP A 23 -16.16 16.66 -15.01
CA ASP A 23 -16.75 15.33 -15.15
C ASP A 23 -15.89 14.25 -14.47
N MET A 24 -14.56 14.39 -14.50
CA MET A 24 -13.68 13.51 -13.73
C MET A 24 -13.80 13.71 -12.24
N GLN A 25 -13.94 14.95 -11.77
CA GLN A 25 -14.19 15.22 -10.37
C GLN A 25 -15.55 14.70 -9.91
N ARG A 26 -16.54 14.60 -10.81
CA ARG A 26 -17.83 13.97 -10.52
C ARG A 26 -17.71 12.44 -10.43
N MET A 27 -16.94 11.82 -11.31
CA MET A 27 -16.73 10.36 -11.33
C MET A 27 -15.81 9.88 -10.20
N PHE A 28 -14.79 10.67 -9.86
CA PHE A 28 -13.80 10.39 -8.83
C PHE A 28 -13.69 11.60 -7.90
N PRO A 29 -14.68 11.79 -7.00
CA PRO A 29 -14.66 12.89 -6.05
C PRO A 29 -13.42 12.86 -5.18
N SER A 30 -12.98 14.05 -4.72
CA SER A 30 -11.82 14.16 -3.83
C SER A 30 -12.10 13.47 -2.49
N GLU A 31 -11.24 12.51 -2.16
CA GLU A 31 -11.21 11.82 -0.87
C GLU A 31 -10.13 12.42 0.06
N ASP A 32 -9.58 13.59 -0.28
CA ASP A 32 -8.66 14.33 0.59
C ASP A 32 -9.42 15.04 1.72
N LYS A 33 -9.76 14.28 2.77
CA LYS A 33 -10.48 14.79 3.94
C LYS A 33 -9.63 15.70 4.84
N HIS A 34 -8.30 15.71 4.66
CA HIS A 34 -7.37 16.44 5.53
C HIS A 34 -6.64 17.58 4.83
N ARG A 35 -7.10 17.95 3.63
CA ARG A 35 -6.54 19.06 2.86
C ARG A 35 -5.03 18.89 2.65
N SER A 36 -4.57 17.65 2.44
CA SER A 36 -3.16 17.29 2.29
C SER A 36 -2.43 18.10 1.21
N GLN A 37 -3.16 18.57 0.20
CA GLN A 37 -2.62 19.36 -0.92
C GLN A 37 -2.95 20.86 -0.85
N ALA A 38 -3.51 21.37 0.26
CA ALA A 38 -4.05 22.73 0.30
C ALA A 38 -3.01 23.85 0.41
N SER A 39 -1.79 23.57 0.87
CA SER A 39 -0.71 24.57 0.92
C SER A 39 0.64 23.95 0.56
N THR A 40 1.62 24.79 0.26
CA THR A 40 2.97 24.37 -0.10
C THR A 40 3.63 23.61 1.05
N THR A 41 3.61 24.15 2.28
CA THR A 41 4.11 23.45 3.48
C THR A 41 3.48 22.08 3.68
N ARG A 42 2.16 21.92 3.47
CA ARG A 42 1.50 20.61 3.59
C ARG A 42 2.02 19.59 2.59
N LYS A 43 2.24 20.00 1.34
CA LYS A 43 2.81 19.14 0.28
C LYS A 43 4.22 18.70 0.62
N TRP A 44 5.05 19.63 1.06
CA TRP A 44 6.46 19.38 1.36
C TRP A 44 6.71 18.79 2.74
N ALA A 45 5.68 18.61 3.58
CA ALA A 45 5.77 17.73 4.76
C ALA A 45 6.21 16.29 4.39
N THR A 46 5.96 15.87 3.13
CA THR A 46 6.53 14.67 2.53
C THR A 46 7.73 15.02 1.66
N ASN A 47 8.94 14.89 2.20
CA ASN A 47 10.18 15.03 1.45
C ASN A 47 11.35 14.43 2.25
N ILE A 48 12.53 14.37 1.63
CA ILE A 48 13.79 14.04 2.28
C ILE A 48 14.48 15.33 2.72
N TYR A 49 14.93 15.35 3.98
CA TYR A 49 15.64 16.47 4.58
C TYR A 49 16.91 16.00 5.29
N GLN A 50 17.93 16.86 5.32
CA GLN A 50 19.13 16.59 6.08
C GLN A 50 18.87 16.79 7.59
N THR A 51 19.47 15.93 8.42
CA THR A 51 19.41 15.96 9.89
C THR A 51 20.72 16.47 10.49
N LYS A 52 20.71 16.76 11.78
CA LYS A 52 21.85 17.37 12.51
C LYS A 52 23.14 16.53 12.46
N ASP A 53 23.00 15.21 12.44
CA ASP A 53 24.08 14.23 12.34
C ASP A 53 24.58 14.01 10.91
N GLY A 54 24.18 14.87 9.96
CA GLY A 54 24.60 14.81 8.56
C GLY A 54 23.94 13.70 7.74
N ARG A 55 22.99 12.96 8.34
CA ARG A 55 22.18 11.95 7.64
C ARG A 55 21.00 12.61 6.91
N TYR A 56 20.27 11.80 6.16
CA TYR A 56 19.02 12.19 5.53
C TYR A 56 17.86 11.45 6.19
N TYR A 57 16.73 12.14 6.35
CA TYR A 57 15.51 11.60 6.91
C TYR A 57 14.33 11.92 5.98
N HIS A 58 13.56 10.89 5.62
CA HIS A 58 12.34 11.05 4.87
C HIS A 58 11.18 11.33 5.83
N THR A 59 10.73 12.59 5.91
CA THR A 59 9.46 12.91 6.58
C THR A 59 8.31 12.56 5.65
N HIS A 60 7.16 12.14 6.19
CA HIS A 60 6.00 11.83 5.36
C HIS A 60 4.73 12.40 5.98
N GLY A 61 3.99 13.18 5.20
CA GLY A 61 2.68 13.76 5.57
C GLY A 61 1.53 12.77 5.48
N SER A 62 1.74 11.57 4.93
CA SER A 62 0.68 10.58 4.70
C SER A 62 -0.50 11.22 3.93
N MET A 63 -1.74 10.87 4.28
CA MET A 63 -2.93 11.60 3.81
C MET A 63 -3.40 12.65 4.84
N ASN A 64 -2.61 12.92 5.88
CA ASN A 64 -2.85 13.96 6.87
C ASN A 64 -1.50 14.50 7.34
N PRO A 65 -1.01 15.62 6.77
CA PRO A 65 0.33 16.14 7.06
C PRO A 65 0.43 16.86 8.40
N GLU A 66 -0.71 17.14 9.04
CA GLU A 66 -0.77 17.91 10.28
C GLU A 66 0.07 17.28 11.41
N PRO A 67 0.00 15.97 11.73
CA PRO A 67 0.87 15.35 12.72
C PRO A 67 2.36 15.55 12.44
N THR A 68 2.79 15.48 11.18
CA THR A 68 4.21 15.70 10.80
C THR A 68 4.63 17.13 11.09
N LEU A 69 3.80 18.10 10.69
CA LEU A 69 4.07 19.52 10.86
C LEU A 69 4.01 19.93 12.33
N THR A 70 3.05 19.40 13.09
CA THR A 70 2.95 19.60 14.54
C THR A 70 4.15 19.01 15.27
N ALA A 71 4.62 17.82 14.90
CA ALA A 71 5.83 17.22 15.48
C ALA A 71 7.06 18.11 15.29
N LEU A 72 7.18 18.73 14.10
CA LEU A 72 8.24 19.68 13.78
C LEU A 72 7.99 21.10 14.30
N LYS A 73 6.88 21.33 15.00
CA LYS A 73 6.47 22.66 15.52
C LYS A 73 6.39 23.71 14.41
N LEU A 74 5.90 23.32 13.24
CA LEU A 74 5.73 24.16 12.05
C LEU A 74 4.27 24.60 11.88
N PRO A 75 4.00 25.76 11.26
CA PRO A 75 2.65 26.18 10.92
C PRO A 75 2.04 25.20 9.91
N VAL A 76 0.87 24.65 10.24
CA VAL A 76 0.26 23.55 9.47
C VAL A 76 -0.12 23.98 8.05
N ASP A 77 -0.63 25.20 7.89
CA ASP A 77 -1.04 25.73 6.58
C ASP A 77 0.06 26.57 5.91
N GLY A 78 1.26 26.66 6.49
CA GLY A 78 2.35 27.49 6.00
C GLY A 78 2.14 28.98 6.28
N GLU A 79 2.88 29.82 5.54
CA GLU A 79 2.79 31.28 5.61
C GLU A 79 2.10 31.86 4.36
N PRO A 80 1.56 33.10 4.41
CA PRO A 80 1.09 33.80 3.22
C PRO A 80 2.19 33.93 2.15
N ASP A 81 1.79 33.84 0.86
CA ASP A 81 2.67 33.98 -0.31
C ASP A 81 3.89 33.02 -0.33
N GLU A 82 3.76 31.89 0.35
CA GLU A 82 4.81 30.88 0.46
C GLU A 82 5.17 30.23 -0.88
N THR A 83 6.46 30.24 -1.21
CA THR A 83 7.03 29.52 -2.35
C THR A 83 7.46 28.12 -1.94
N VAL A 84 7.70 27.25 -2.94
CA VAL A 84 8.27 25.92 -2.71
C VAL A 84 9.59 26.02 -1.95
N GLU A 85 10.47 26.91 -2.37
CA GLU A 85 11.78 27.11 -1.76
C GLU A 85 11.67 27.56 -0.29
N SER A 86 10.79 28.52 0.02
CA SER A 86 10.66 29.01 1.40
C SER A 86 10.04 27.95 2.33
N ALA A 87 9.09 27.15 1.85
CA ALA A 87 8.54 26.02 2.60
C ALA A 87 9.60 24.95 2.90
N VAL A 88 10.33 24.52 1.85
CA VAL A 88 11.39 23.50 1.95
C VAL A 88 12.49 23.97 2.90
N ASN A 89 12.96 25.22 2.76
CA ASN A 89 13.97 25.80 3.65
C ASN A 89 13.49 25.87 5.10
N ARG A 90 12.21 26.19 5.35
CA ARG A 90 11.68 26.21 6.72
C ARG A 90 11.70 24.82 7.37
N ILE A 91 11.27 23.80 6.64
CA ILE A 91 11.28 22.42 7.14
C ILE A 91 12.72 21.96 7.36
N GLN A 92 13.61 22.18 6.38
CA GLN A 92 15.04 21.85 6.46
C GLN A 92 15.74 22.54 7.64
N ASN A 93 15.40 23.80 7.93
CA ASN A 93 15.93 24.54 9.08
C ASN A 93 15.54 23.96 10.44
N VAL A 94 14.45 23.19 10.50
CA VAL A 94 14.05 22.47 11.71
C VAL A 94 14.71 21.10 11.76
N THR A 95 14.63 20.31 10.69
CA THR A 95 15.16 18.94 10.67
C THR A 95 16.69 18.91 10.86
N SER A 96 17.41 19.91 10.33
CA SER A 96 18.88 20.05 10.52
C SER A 96 19.31 20.30 11.97
N LYS A 97 18.36 20.54 12.89
CA LYS A 97 18.63 20.73 14.32
C LYS A 97 18.32 19.49 15.17
N ILE A 98 17.77 18.44 14.56
CA ILE A 98 17.35 17.21 15.23
C ILE A 98 18.23 16.07 14.72
N ASP A 99 18.74 15.23 15.63
CA ASP A 99 19.49 14.03 15.25
C ASP A 99 18.56 13.00 14.57
N SER A 100 19.03 12.29 13.55
CA SER A 100 18.18 11.41 12.73
C SER A 100 17.40 10.36 13.54
N LYS A 101 18.02 9.78 14.57
CA LYS A 101 17.39 8.81 15.47
C LYS A 101 16.33 9.45 16.37
N GLU A 102 16.58 10.66 16.87
CA GLU A 102 15.59 11.43 17.64
C GLU A 102 14.38 11.75 16.78
N LEU A 103 14.60 12.14 15.52
CA LEU A 103 13.52 12.39 14.57
C LEU A 103 12.74 11.12 14.21
N ASP A 104 13.43 9.98 14.09
CA ASP A 104 12.80 8.67 13.87
C ASP A 104 11.87 8.28 15.02
N GLU A 105 12.34 8.43 16.26
CA GLU A 105 11.56 8.17 17.48
C GLU A 105 10.38 9.15 17.62
N LEU A 106 10.60 10.44 17.35
CA LEU A 106 9.56 11.46 17.38
C LEU A 106 8.42 11.11 16.41
N MET A 107 8.75 10.80 15.16
CA MET A 107 7.75 10.54 14.12
C MET A 107 7.05 9.19 14.35
N ASN A 108 7.81 8.11 14.44
CA ASN A 108 7.24 6.77 14.46
C ASN A 108 6.68 6.38 15.83
N GLU A 109 7.31 6.81 16.92
CA GLU A 109 6.92 6.34 18.26
C GLU A 109 5.98 7.29 19.00
N GLN A 110 6.16 8.60 18.86
CA GLN A 110 5.33 9.60 19.55
C GLN A 110 4.14 10.03 18.70
N PHE A 111 4.36 10.44 17.46
CA PHE A 111 3.30 10.95 16.57
C PHE A 111 2.62 9.87 15.71
N LYS A 112 3.14 8.63 15.74
CA LYS A 112 2.67 7.49 14.93
C LYS A 112 2.49 7.85 13.45
N GLN A 113 3.41 8.67 12.96
CA GLN A 113 3.46 9.18 11.60
C GLN A 113 4.60 8.53 10.83
N ALA A 114 4.35 8.25 9.56
CA ALA A 114 5.35 7.60 8.72
C ALA A 114 6.59 8.49 8.54
N GLY A 115 7.76 7.89 8.68
CA GLY A 115 9.05 8.52 8.48
C GLY A 115 10.16 7.47 8.63
N THR A 116 11.33 7.75 8.07
CA THR A 116 12.51 6.90 8.26
C THR A 116 13.79 7.65 7.97
N ILE A 117 14.87 7.23 8.60
CA ILE A 117 16.22 7.53 8.13
C ILE A 117 16.38 6.95 6.71
N ALA A 118 16.98 7.71 5.80
CA ALA A 118 17.45 7.19 4.53
C ALA A 118 18.74 6.39 4.78
N TYR A 119 18.62 5.07 4.85
CA TYR A 119 19.76 4.19 5.01
C TYR A 119 20.44 3.95 3.67
N THR A 120 21.69 3.52 3.68
CA THR A 120 22.24 2.77 2.55
C THR A 120 21.75 1.32 2.58
N ALA A 121 21.86 0.60 1.46
CA ALA A 121 21.50 -0.82 1.42
C ALA A 121 22.31 -1.64 2.44
N GLU A 122 23.61 -1.34 2.58
CA GLU A 122 24.49 -2.02 3.55
C GLU A 122 24.05 -1.77 5.00
N GLU A 123 23.76 -0.52 5.36
CA GLU A 123 23.25 -0.19 6.69
C GLU A 123 21.93 -0.89 6.98
N PHE A 124 21.00 -0.91 6.02
CA PHE A 124 19.72 -1.60 6.16
C PHE A 124 19.93 -3.08 6.43
N PHE A 125 20.71 -3.80 5.60
CA PHE A 125 20.95 -5.24 5.80
C PHE A 125 21.73 -5.56 7.08
N ASN A 126 22.54 -4.63 7.58
CA ASN A 126 23.25 -4.77 8.85
C ASN A 126 22.40 -4.42 10.08
N SER A 127 21.29 -3.70 9.91
CA SER A 127 20.34 -3.38 10.97
C SER A 127 19.62 -4.62 11.51
N GLU A 128 19.05 -4.52 12.72
CA GLU A 128 18.21 -5.58 13.29
C GLU A 128 17.01 -5.92 12.40
N HIS A 129 16.37 -4.89 11.83
CA HIS A 129 15.21 -5.06 10.95
C HIS A 129 15.56 -5.73 9.63
N GLY A 130 16.64 -5.30 8.97
CA GLY A 130 17.10 -5.93 7.74
C GLY A 130 17.55 -7.38 7.95
N LYS A 131 18.19 -7.69 9.08
CA LYS A 131 18.52 -9.07 9.47
C LYS A 131 17.28 -9.93 9.70
N ALA A 132 16.26 -9.40 10.38
CA ALA A 132 14.99 -10.11 10.60
C ALA A 132 14.27 -10.42 9.28
N ASN A 133 14.36 -9.53 8.30
CA ASN A 133 13.75 -9.71 6.97
C ASN A 133 14.65 -10.46 5.96
N SER A 134 15.90 -10.78 6.32
CA SER A 134 16.89 -11.39 5.40
C SER A 134 16.50 -12.77 4.86
N LYS A 135 15.60 -13.47 5.56
CA LYS A 135 15.14 -14.82 5.22
C LYS A 135 13.74 -14.85 4.61
N VAL A 136 13.07 -13.71 4.53
CA VAL A 136 11.71 -13.59 4.01
C VAL A 136 11.74 -13.66 2.49
N GLY A 137 10.78 -14.40 1.91
CA GLY A 137 10.60 -14.50 0.46
C GLY A 137 10.00 -13.22 -0.15
N LEU A 138 9.54 -13.32 -1.40
CA LEU A 138 8.71 -12.24 -1.98
C LEU A 138 7.39 -12.06 -1.24
N TYR A 139 6.92 -13.15 -0.65
CA TYR A 139 5.75 -13.26 0.21
C TYR A 139 5.91 -14.54 1.05
N GLU A 140 5.15 -14.67 2.11
CA GLU A 140 5.04 -15.88 2.94
C GLU A 140 3.61 -16.41 2.91
N ILE A 141 3.45 -17.74 2.87
CA ILE A 141 2.15 -18.41 2.89
C ILE A 141 2.13 -19.38 4.07
N ALA A 142 1.08 -19.32 4.87
CA ALA A 142 0.87 -20.21 6.00
C ALA A 142 -0.56 -20.76 5.99
N LYS A 143 -0.69 -22.09 6.04
CA LYS A 143 -1.99 -22.74 6.26
C LYS A 143 -2.44 -22.52 7.71
N ASP A 144 -3.72 -22.21 7.93
CA ASP A 144 -4.30 -22.19 9.26
C ASP A 144 -4.34 -23.60 9.84
N PRO A 145 -3.64 -23.87 10.97
CA PRO A 145 -3.62 -25.20 11.57
C PRO A 145 -4.99 -25.65 12.12
N LYS A 146 -5.93 -24.71 12.32
CA LYS A 146 -7.29 -25.02 12.80
C LYS A 146 -8.27 -25.31 11.67
N SER A 147 -7.91 -24.98 10.43
CA SER A 147 -8.77 -25.16 9.27
C SER A 147 -8.85 -26.63 8.84
N SER A 148 -10.06 -27.12 8.62
CA SER A 148 -10.35 -28.52 8.27
C SER A 148 -11.15 -28.66 6.97
N GLN A 149 -11.40 -27.57 6.26
CA GLN A 149 -12.14 -27.58 5.00
C GLN A 149 -11.39 -28.43 3.96
N PRO A 150 -12.11 -29.21 3.13
CA PRO A 150 -11.48 -30.07 2.13
C PRO A 150 -10.74 -29.28 1.04
N ALA A 151 -9.88 -29.98 0.31
CA ALA A 151 -9.20 -29.48 -0.87
C ALA A 151 -10.20 -29.13 -1.96
N ALA A 152 -10.22 -27.87 -2.39
CA ALA A 152 -11.18 -27.37 -3.37
C ALA A 152 -10.74 -26.06 -4.03
N TRP A 153 -11.11 -25.92 -5.31
CA TRP A 153 -11.13 -24.64 -6.01
C TRP A 153 -12.31 -23.78 -5.55
N TRP A 154 -12.41 -22.55 -6.06
CA TRP A 154 -13.63 -21.76 -5.90
C TRP A 154 -14.77 -22.37 -6.71
N LYS A 155 -16.01 -22.04 -6.36
CA LYS A 155 -17.19 -22.50 -7.11
C LYS A 155 -17.22 -21.78 -8.47
N GLU A 156 -17.28 -22.56 -9.56
CA GLU A 156 -17.44 -21.98 -10.89
C GLU A 156 -18.81 -21.29 -11.02
N ASP A 157 -18.83 -20.15 -11.71
CA ASP A 157 -20.05 -19.47 -12.09
C ASP A 157 -20.44 -19.89 -13.52
N ALA A 158 -21.55 -20.62 -13.65
CA ALA A 158 -22.05 -21.09 -14.94
C ALA A 158 -22.40 -19.94 -15.91
N SER A 159 -22.69 -18.73 -15.39
CA SER A 159 -22.96 -17.55 -16.21
C SER A 159 -21.68 -16.86 -16.72
N ALA A 160 -20.53 -17.13 -16.09
CA ALA A 160 -19.23 -16.57 -16.43
C ALA A 160 -18.11 -17.60 -16.17
N PRO A 161 -18.04 -18.69 -16.96
CA PRO A 161 -17.09 -19.76 -16.72
C PRO A 161 -15.64 -19.28 -16.90
N SER A 162 -14.73 -19.95 -16.18
CA SER A 162 -13.29 -19.74 -16.35
C SER A 162 -12.86 -20.09 -17.78
N SER A 163 -11.87 -19.35 -18.31
CA SER A 163 -11.31 -19.61 -19.65
C SER A 163 -9.87 -19.10 -19.74
N PRO A 164 -9.08 -19.49 -20.76
CA PRO A 164 -7.73 -18.94 -20.94
C PRO A 164 -7.67 -17.40 -21.02
N LYS A 165 -8.77 -16.73 -21.43
CA LYS A 165 -8.87 -15.27 -21.46
C LYS A 165 -9.26 -14.65 -20.11
N ARG A 166 -9.87 -15.44 -19.22
CA ARG A 166 -10.38 -15.03 -17.90
C ARG A 166 -10.14 -16.17 -16.89
N PRO A 167 -8.88 -16.47 -16.55
CA PRO A 167 -8.57 -17.64 -15.73
C PRO A 167 -9.12 -17.56 -14.31
N LEU A 168 -9.44 -16.36 -13.80
CA LEU A 168 -10.01 -16.15 -12.46
C LEU A 168 -11.51 -15.84 -12.47
N ALA A 169 -12.22 -16.11 -13.57
CA ALA A 169 -13.66 -15.90 -13.60
C ALA A 169 -14.37 -16.71 -12.49
N GLY A 170 -15.32 -16.06 -11.80
CA GLY A 170 -16.04 -16.62 -10.66
C GLY A 170 -15.34 -16.46 -9.31
N LEU A 171 -14.03 -16.15 -9.27
CA LEU A 171 -13.31 -15.91 -8.02
C LEU A 171 -13.79 -14.61 -7.37
N LYS A 172 -14.30 -14.66 -6.14
CA LYS A 172 -14.81 -13.48 -5.42
C LYS A 172 -13.78 -12.92 -4.45
N ILE A 173 -13.53 -11.61 -4.50
CA ILE A 173 -12.54 -10.95 -3.66
C ILE A 173 -13.18 -9.78 -2.92
N VAL A 174 -12.95 -9.71 -1.61
CA VAL A 174 -13.21 -8.52 -0.79
C VAL A 174 -11.89 -7.77 -0.62
N ASP A 175 -11.85 -6.55 -1.14
CA ASP A 175 -10.66 -5.72 -1.24
C ASP A 175 -10.75 -4.55 -0.23
N LEU A 176 -10.10 -4.70 0.93
CA LEU A 176 -10.04 -3.75 2.04
C LEU A 176 -8.79 -2.86 1.93
N THR A 177 -8.64 -2.18 0.80
CA THR A 177 -7.38 -1.51 0.46
C THR A 177 -7.58 -0.09 -0.09
N ARG A 178 -6.52 0.71 0.07
CA ARG A 178 -6.43 2.13 -0.34
C ARG A 178 -5.06 2.42 -0.91
N VAL A 179 -4.93 3.58 -1.58
CA VAL A 179 -3.65 4.06 -2.14
C VAL A 179 -3.16 3.16 -3.28
N ILE A 180 -2.01 2.47 -3.21
CA ILE A 180 -1.38 1.85 -4.41
C ILE A 180 -1.00 0.37 -4.24
N ALA A 181 -0.10 0.02 -3.30
CA ALA A 181 0.48 -1.33 -3.21
C ALA A 181 -0.57 -2.45 -3.15
N SER A 182 -1.44 -2.39 -2.15
CA SER A 182 -2.52 -3.35 -1.96
C SER A 182 -3.60 -3.28 -3.05
N PRO A 183 -4.12 -2.10 -3.48
CA PRO A 183 -5.04 -2.04 -4.60
C PRO A 183 -4.49 -2.64 -5.91
N ALA A 184 -3.18 -2.56 -6.15
CA ALA A 184 -2.57 -3.19 -7.33
C ALA A 184 -2.70 -4.72 -7.32
N ILE A 185 -2.77 -5.36 -6.15
CA ILE A 185 -3.06 -6.80 -6.01
C ILE A 185 -4.46 -7.09 -6.55
N GLY A 186 -5.48 -6.42 -6.01
CA GLY A 186 -6.86 -6.60 -6.43
C GLY A 186 -7.07 -6.26 -7.91
N ARG A 187 -6.39 -5.24 -8.43
CA ARG A 187 -6.46 -4.84 -9.84
C ARG A 187 -5.91 -5.95 -10.74
N GLY A 188 -4.73 -6.48 -10.44
CA GLY A 188 -4.14 -7.56 -11.23
C GLY A 188 -5.03 -8.82 -11.27
N LEU A 189 -5.69 -9.14 -10.15
CA LEU A 189 -6.65 -10.25 -10.08
C LEU A 189 -7.93 -9.97 -10.88
N ALA A 190 -8.45 -8.73 -10.84
CA ALA A 190 -9.59 -8.31 -11.65
C ALA A 190 -9.29 -8.38 -13.16
N GLU A 191 -8.09 -7.98 -13.59
CA GLU A 191 -7.64 -8.07 -14.99
C GLU A 191 -7.59 -9.52 -15.50
N MET A 192 -7.35 -10.48 -14.61
CA MET A 192 -7.43 -11.92 -14.91
C MET A 192 -8.85 -12.50 -14.80
N GLY A 193 -9.86 -11.65 -14.50
CA GLY A 193 -11.27 -11.99 -14.54
C GLY A 193 -11.95 -12.19 -13.19
N ALA A 194 -11.25 -12.00 -12.07
CA ALA A 194 -11.83 -12.10 -10.73
C ALA A 194 -12.87 -11.01 -10.47
N SER A 195 -13.86 -11.32 -9.65
CA SER A 195 -14.86 -10.36 -9.19
C SER A 195 -14.42 -9.69 -7.90
N VAL A 196 -14.00 -8.42 -7.99
CA VAL A 196 -13.39 -7.69 -6.87
C VAL A 196 -14.33 -6.61 -6.35
N MET A 197 -14.80 -6.77 -5.10
CA MET A 197 -15.56 -5.76 -4.37
C MET A 197 -14.63 -5.00 -3.44
N ARG A 198 -14.29 -3.77 -3.81
CA ARG A 198 -13.53 -2.86 -2.97
C ARG A 198 -14.45 -2.21 -1.95
N VAL A 199 -14.10 -2.35 -0.67
CA VAL A 199 -14.86 -1.79 0.44
C VAL A 199 -14.04 -0.69 1.12
N THR A 200 -14.58 0.52 1.14
CA THR A 200 -14.00 1.66 1.88
C THR A 200 -15.06 2.31 2.77
N SER A 201 -14.74 3.46 3.37
CA SER A 201 -15.67 4.25 4.16
C SER A 201 -15.59 5.70 3.70
N PRO A 202 -16.72 6.42 3.56
CA PRO A 202 -16.73 7.81 3.14
C PRO A 202 -16.09 8.75 4.18
N GLN A 203 -15.84 8.25 5.40
CA GLN A 203 -15.12 8.94 6.47
C GLN A 203 -13.61 8.68 6.45
N LEU A 204 -13.10 7.78 5.61
CA LEU A 204 -11.68 7.51 5.49
C LEU A 204 -11.06 8.33 4.36
N PRO A 205 -9.88 8.95 4.56
CA PRO A 205 -9.18 9.60 3.47
C PRO A 205 -8.67 8.55 2.48
N ASP A 206 -8.57 8.95 1.21
CA ASP A 206 -8.04 8.11 0.15
C ASP A 206 -7.48 8.96 -0.98
N LEU A 207 -6.79 8.33 -1.93
CA LEU A 207 -6.10 9.01 -3.01
C LEU A 207 -6.88 8.92 -4.33
N SER A 208 -7.82 9.82 -4.54
CA SER A 208 -8.72 9.78 -5.73
C SER A 208 -7.99 9.75 -7.07
N MET A 209 -6.80 10.38 -7.15
CA MET A 209 -6.03 10.44 -8.40
C MET A 209 -5.55 9.08 -8.91
N VAL A 210 -5.45 8.06 -8.04
CA VAL A 210 -5.02 6.71 -8.44
C VAL A 210 -6.19 5.76 -8.69
N HIS A 211 -7.43 6.16 -8.40
CA HIS A 211 -8.61 5.32 -8.56
C HIS A 211 -8.84 4.89 -10.01
N GLN A 212 -8.53 5.74 -10.97
CA GLN A 212 -8.72 5.45 -12.40
C GLN A 212 -7.89 4.26 -12.88
N ASP A 213 -6.66 4.14 -12.35
CA ASP A 213 -5.77 3.02 -12.68
C ASP A 213 -6.11 1.80 -11.81
N LEU A 214 -6.26 2.01 -10.49
CA LEU A 214 -6.27 0.93 -9.51
C LEU A 214 -7.64 0.31 -9.22
N ASN A 215 -8.72 0.93 -9.68
CA ASN A 215 -10.08 0.36 -9.60
C ASN A 215 -10.57 -0.24 -10.91
N TRP A 216 -9.69 -0.40 -11.90
CA TRP A 216 -10.06 -1.06 -13.15
C TRP A 216 -10.55 -2.50 -12.90
N GLY A 217 -11.74 -2.83 -13.39
CA GLY A 217 -12.37 -4.14 -13.21
C GLY A 217 -12.94 -4.39 -11.80
N LYS A 218 -12.98 -3.39 -10.92
CA LYS A 218 -13.51 -3.51 -9.55
C LYS A 218 -14.86 -2.82 -9.37
N TRP A 219 -15.68 -3.37 -8.48
CA TRP A 219 -16.80 -2.66 -7.87
C TRP A 219 -16.34 -1.93 -6.61
N ASN A 220 -17.05 -0.88 -6.22
CA ASN A 220 -16.78 -0.12 -5.00
C ASN A 220 -18.06 -0.06 -4.16
N CYS A 221 -17.93 -0.25 -2.85
CA CYS A 221 -18.97 0.06 -1.90
C CYS A 221 -18.40 0.74 -0.65
N HIS A 222 -19.30 1.30 0.14
CA HIS A 222 -18.99 2.08 1.32
C HIS A 222 -19.62 1.42 2.55
N LEU A 223 -18.78 1.02 3.51
CA LEU A 223 -19.16 0.46 4.80
C LEU A 223 -18.36 1.17 5.91
N HIS A 224 -19.05 1.76 6.89
CA HIS A 224 -18.42 2.36 8.05
C HIS A 224 -18.27 1.33 9.18
N LEU A 225 -17.09 0.71 9.28
CA LEU A 225 -16.85 -0.42 10.20
C LEU A 225 -16.84 -0.08 11.71
N LYS A 226 -17.31 1.10 12.10
CA LYS A 226 -17.69 1.39 13.49
C LYS A 226 -19.17 1.11 13.76
N ASP A 227 -19.96 0.98 12.71
CA ASP A 227 -21.38 0.67 12.77
C ASP A 227 -21.58 -0.84 12.66
N GLU A 228 -22.26 -1.46 13.63
CA GLU A 228 -22.43 -2.92 13.67
C GLU A 228 -23.21 -3.46 12.47
N GLU A 229 -24.15 -2.67 11.92
CA GLU A 229 -24.89 -3.03 10.70
C GLU A 229 -23.95 -3.18 9.49
N ASP A 230 -23.01 -2.26 9.34
CA ASP A 230 -22.04 -2.29 8.24
C ASP A 230 -20.97 -3.36 8.45
N LYS A 231 -20.60 -3.64 9.70
CA LYS A 231 -19.80 -4.83 10.01
C LYS A 231 -20.52 -6.10 9.58
N GLU A 232 -21.84 -6.20 9.80
CA GLU A 232 -22.60 -7.37 9.40
C GLU A 232 -22.68 -7.53 7.88
N LYS A 233 -22.88 -6.44 7.14
CA LYS A 233 -22.76 -6.45 5.67
C LYS A 233 -21.39 -6.93 5.20
N LEU A 234 -20.31 -6.49 5.86
CA LEU A 234 -18.96 -6.96 5.54
C LEU A 234 -18.78 -8.46 5.85
N ARG A 235 -19.31 -8.96 6.98
CA ARG A 235 -19.29 -10.41 7.29
C ARG A 235 -20.00 -11.22 6.21
N GLN A 236 -21.13 -10.75 5.72
CA GLN A 236 -21.87 -11.39 4.62
C GLN A 236 -21.05 -11.43 3.32
N LEU A 237 -20.43 -10.30 2.94
CA LEU A 237 -19.53 -10.25 1.79
C LEU A 237 -18.35 -11.23 1.92
N ILE A 238 -17.72 -11.30 3.10
CA ILE A 238 -16.59 -12.21 3.36
C ILE A 238 -17.02 -13.68 3.32
N ARG A 239 -18.22 -14.02 3.80
CA ARG A 239 -18.73 -15.40 3.73
C ARG A 239 -18.90 -15.89 2.29
N GLU A 240 -19.12 -14.99 1.33
CA GLU A 240 -19.15 -15.33 -0.09
C GLU A 240 -17.79 -15.21 -0.80
N ALA A 241 -16.80 -14.58 -0.18
CA ALA A 241 -15.50 -14.32 -0.80
C ALA A 241 -14.57 -15.53 -0.76
N ASP A 242 -13.70 -15.64 -1.75
CA ASP A 242 -12.58 -16.58 -1.78
C ASP A 242 -11.30 -15.98 -1.18
N VAL A 243 -11.15 -14.66 -1.35
CA VAL A 243 -9.96 -13.92 -0.94
C VAL A 243 -10.37 -12.64 -0.24
N VAL A 244 -9.69 -12.32 0.86
CA VAL A 244 -9.74 -10.99 1.49
C VAL A 244 -8.36 -10.38 1.39
N ILE A 245 -8.28 -9.13 0.93
CA ILE A 245 -7.02 -8.36 0.87
C ILE A 245 -7.12 -7.23 1.88
N ASP A 246 -6.20 -7.21 2.85
CA ASP A 246 -6.06 -6.18 3.88
C ASP A 246 -4.81 -5.34 3.64
N GLY A 247 -5.02 -4.05 3.34
CA GLY A 247 -3.94 -3.06 3.18
C GLY A 247 -3.93 -2.01 4.29
N TYR A 248 -4.62 -2.24 5.40
CA TYR A 248 -4.58 -1.33 6.55
C TYR A 248 -3.34 -1.56 7.41
N ARG A 249 -3.01 -0.57 8.25
CA ARG A 249 -1.88 -0.67 9.18
C ARG A 249 -2.02 -1.95 10.04
N PRO A 250 -0.91 -2.64 10.35
CA PRO A 250 -0.93 -3.84 11.20
C PRO A 250 -1.77 -3.64 12.48
N GLY A 251 -2.66 -4.61 12.77
CA GLY A 251 -3.57 -4.56 13.91
C GLY A 251 -4.85 -3.74 13.72
N ALA A 252 -5.00 -3.00 12.61
CA ALA A 252 -6.20 -2.19 12.39
C ALA A 252 -7.45 -3.05 12.18
N MET A 253 -7.38 -4.05 11.29
CA MET A 253 -8.51 -4.95 11.05
C MET A 253 -8.76 -5.90 12.22
N ASP A 254 -7.73 -6.28 12.98
CA ASP A 254 -7.89 -7.04 14.23
C ASP A 254 -8.78 -6.29 15.23
N ARG A 255 -8.54 -4.99 15.46
CA ARG A 255 -9.37 -4.15 16.34
C ARG A 255 -10.81 -4.00 15.85
N LEU A 256 -11.05 -4.15 14.55
CA LEU A 256 -12.38 -4.08 13.95
C LEU A 256 -13.09 -5.44 13.90
N GLY A 257 -12.41 -6.53 14.27
CA GLY A 257 -12.95 -7.89 14.24
C GLY A 257 -12.84 -8.59 12.88
N PHE A 258 -11.97 -8.10 12.00
CA PHE A 258 -11.75 -8.64 10.64
C PHE A 258 -10.26 -8.95 10.37
N GLY A 259 -9.50 -9.18 11.44
CA GLY A 259 -8.16 -9.75 11.34
C GLY A 259 -8.19 -11.18 10.81
N ARG A 260 -7.01 -11.71 10.44
CA ARG A 260 -6.86 -13.04 9.82
C ARG A 260 -7.59 -14.14 10.60
N ASP A 261 -7.35 -14.24 11.90
CA ASP A 261 -7.93 -15.30 12.74
C ASP A 261 -9.45 -15.16 12.87
N ALA A 262 -9.96 -13.93 12.94
CA ALA A 262 -11.40 -13.67 13.00
C ALA A 262 -12.10 -14.03 11.68
N ILE A 263 -11.45 -13.76 10.53
CA ILE A 263 -11.97 -14.18 9.24
C ILE A 263 -11.94 -15.69 9.09
N PHE A 264 -10.88 -16.37 9.51
CA PHE A 264 -10.83 -17.83 9.48
C PHE A 264 -11.92 -18.46 10.35
N ASP A 265 -12.16 -17.92 11.55
CA ASP A 265 -13.26 -18.38 12.41
C ASP A 265 -14.64 -18.12 11.78
N LEU A 266 -14.83 -16.96 11.14
CA LEU A 266 -16.07 -16.57 10.45
C LEU A 266 -16.45 -17.54 9.32
N VAL A 267 -15.46 -18.20 8.69
CA VAL A 267 -15.67 -19.09 7.54
C VAL A 267 -15.41 -20.57 7.84
N LYS A 268 -15.21 -20.95 9.10
CA LYS A 268 -14.83 -22.33 9.47
C LYS A 268 -15.85 -23.39 9.07
N ASP A 269 -17.11 -22.99 8.91
CA ASP A 269 -18.25 -23.83 8.55
C ASP A 269 -18.51 -23.93 7.02
N ARG A 270 -17.70 -23.27 6.19
CA ARG A 270 -17.82 -23.32 4.72
C ARG A 270 -17.29 -24.63 4.13
N ASP A 271 -17.79 -24.95 2.94
CA ASP A 271 -17.37 -26.12 2.14
C ASP A 271 -15.88 -26.09 1.72
N TYR A 272 -15.25 -24.91 1.71
CA TYR A 272 -13.83 -24.71 1.38
C TYR A 272 -13.29 -23.49 2.12
N GLY A 273 -11.97 -23.45 2.35
CA GLY A 273 -11.33 -22.40 3.14
C GLY A 273 -11.18 -21.06 2.40
N ILE A 274 -10.69 -20.03 3.10
CA ILE A 274 -10.49 -18.68 2.55
C ILE A 274 -9.00 -18.32 2.52
N ILE A 275 -8.62 -17.40 1.63
CA ILE A 275 -7.29 -16.81 1.60
C ILE A 275 -7.35 -15.40 2.18
N TYR A 276 -6.50 -15.10 3.15
CA TYR A 276 -6.37 -13.78 3.76
C TYR A 276 -4.99 -13.21 3.45
N VAL A 277 -4.94 -12.18 2.61
CA VAL A 277 -3.71 -11.47 2.24
C VAL A 277 -3.61 -10.22 3.07
N ARG A 278 -2.46 -10.00 3.70
CA ARG A 278 -2.13 -8.75 4.37
C ARG A 278 -0.84 -8.16 3.81
N GLU A 279 -0.85 -6.85 3.62
CA GLU A 279 0.26 -6.09 3.07
C GLU A 279 0.68 -4.96 4.02
N ASN A 280 1.97 -4.75 4.18
CA ASN A 280 2.49 -3.58 4.90
C ASN A 280 3.82 -3.08 4.33
N CYS A 281 4.21 -1.85 4.70
CA CYS A 281 5.47 -1.29 4.23
C CYS A 281 6.70 -2.05 4.73
N TYR A 282 6.81 -2.30 6.04
CA TYR A 282 8.05 -2.76 6.67
C TYR A 282 8.30 -4.26 6.64
N GLY A 283 7.36 -5.06 6.14
CA GLY A 283 7.35 -6.52 6.34
C GLY A 283 6.84 -6.91 7.73
N TRP A 284 6.71 -8.23 7.94
CA TRP A 284 6.05 -8.79 9.13
C TRP A 284 7.02 -9.22 10.24
N HIS A 285 8.31 -9.00 10.03
CA HIS A 285 9.39 -9.36 10.95
C HIS A 285 10.22 -8.14 11.34
N GLY A 286 10.86 -8.19 12.50
CA GLY A 286 11.76 -7.15 12.97
C GLY A 286 11.06 -6.00 13.72
N PRO A 287 11.84 -5.11 14.34
CA PRO A 287 11.34 -4.09 15.27
C PRO A 287 10.42 -3.05 14.61
N TRP A 288 10.53 -2.83 13.29
CA TRP A 288 9.77 -1.80 12.59
C TRP A 288 8.45 -2.30 11.97
N SER A 289 8.15 -3.59 12.09
CA SER A 289 6.95 -4.25 11.51
C SER A 289 5.61 -3.61 11.89
N HIS A 290 5.54 -2.91 13.02
CA HIS A 290 4.34 -2.24 13.52
C HIS A 290 4.14 -0.81 12.99
N ARG A 291 5.15 -0.24 12.34
CA ARG A 291 5.17 1.18 11.93
C ARG A 291 4.28 1.42 10.72
N SER A 292 3.81 2.67 10.58
CA SER A 292 3.17 3.10 9.34
C SER A 292 4.21 3.30 8.26
N GLY A 293 3.88 2.96 7.02
CA GLY A 293 4.76 3.27 5.92
C GLY A 293 4.03 3.56 4.62
N TRP A 294 4.84 3.92 3.65
CA TRP A 294 4.52 4.34 2.29
C TRP A 294 5.68 3.87 1.43
N GLN A 295 5.51 3.79 0.11
CA GLN A 295 6.64 3.44 -0.74
C GLN A 295 7.85 4.34 -0.49
N GLN A 296 7.70 5.66 -0.41
CA GLN A 296 8.86 6.54 -0.25
C GLN A 296 9.63 6.24 1.04
N ILE A 297 8.93 5.76 2.06
CA ILE A 297 9.52 5.27 3.31
C ILE A 297 10.23 3.94 3.08
N SER A 298 9.63 3.00 2.35
CA SER A 298 10.31 1.76 1.94
C SER A 298 11.61 2.07 1.20
N ASP A 299 11.55 2.93 0.18
CA ASP A 299 12.66 3.29 -0.69
C ASP A 299 13.81 3.94 0.10
N ALA A 300 13.49 4.84 1.04
CA ALA A 300 14.48 5.44 1.93
C ALA A 300 15.04 4.43 2.95
N CYS A 301 14.18 3.58 3.51
CA CYS A 301 14.55 2.60 4.53
C CYS A 301 15.52 1.54 4.00
N CYS A 302 15.32 1.03 2.78
CA CYS A 302 16.10 -0.10 2.26
C CYS A 302 17.24 0.30 1.30
N GLY A 303 17.57 1.59 1.19
CA GLY A 303 18.73 2.05 0.42
C GLY A 303 18.48 2.55 -0.98
N VAL A 304 17.24 2.52 -1.47
CA VAL A 304 16.90 2.93 -2.84
C VAL A 304 17.09 4.43 -3.00
N SER A 305 16.66 5.25 -2.05
CA SER A 305 16.79 6.71 -2.18
C SER A 305 18.25 7.16 -2.27
N MET A 306 19.16 6.53 -1.50
CA MET A 306 20.60 6.77 -1.58
C MET A 306 21.18 6.30 -2.92
N ALA A 307 20.80 5.09 -3.38
CA ALA A 307 21.27 4.56 -4.66
C ALA A 307 20.77 5.40 -5.85
N TYR A 308 19.53 5.88 -5.78
CA TYR A 308 18.91 6.71 -6.80
C TYR A 308 19.60 8.08 -6.89
N GLY A 309 19.86 8.72 -5.74
CA GLY A 309 20.63 9.97 -5.69
C GLY A 309 22.02 9.81 -6.31
N LYS A 310 22.74 8.74 -5.95
CA LYS A 310 24.04 8.42 -6.54
C LYS A 310 23.97 8.23 -8.06
N ALA A 311 22.95 7.53 -8.56
CA ALA A 311 22.74 7.32 -9.99
C ALA A 311 22.45 8.63 -10.75
N MET A 312 21.88 9.63 -10.08
CA MET A 312 21.69 10.98 -10.60
C MET A 312 22.95 11.86 -10.50
N GLY A 313 24.03 11.37 -9.91
CA GLY A 313 25.26 12.14 -9.67
C GLY A 313 25.23 12.99 -8.40
N ASN A 314 24.28 12.75 -7.49
CA ASN A 314 24.16 13.45 -6.22
C ASN A 314 24.75 12.63 -5.06
N ASP A 315 25.22 13.32 -4.01
CA ASP A 315 25.68 12.70 -2.75
C ASP A 315 24.61 12.78 -1.64
N GLU A 316 23.34 12.86 -2.04
CA GLU A 316 22.18 12.96 -1.15
C GLU A 316 21.12 11.91 -1.50
N ALA A 317 20.27 11.57 -0.52
CA ALA A 317 19.13 10.70 -0.78
C ALA A 317 18.07 11.42 -1.61
N VAL A 318 17.60 10.77 -2.68
CA VAL A 318 16.57 11.31 -3.57
C VAL A 318 15.40 10.32 -3.63
N THR A 319 14.17 10.82 -3.48
CA THR A 319 12.96 9.98 -3.66
C THR A 319 12.86 9.53 -5.12
N PRO A 320 12.81 8.21 -5.40
CA PRO A 320 12.66 7.72 -6.77
C PRO A 320 11.40 8.25 -7.46
N VAL A 321 11.48 8.36 -8.78
CA VAL A 321 10.32 8.73 -9.61
C VAL A 321 9.41 7.50 -9.77
N PHE A 322 8.10 7.74 -9.61
CA PHE A 322 7.01 6.74 -9.69
C PHE A 322 6.94 5.73 -8.53
N PRO A 323 5.72 5.25 -8.22
CA PRO A 323 5.51 4.28 -7.16
C PRO A 323 5.87 2.83 -7.59
N ASN A 324 7.13 2.60 -7.99
CA ASN A 324 7.61 1.29 -8.43
C ASN A 324 7.48 0.18 -7.38
N SER A 325 7.87 0.43 -6.13
CA SER A 325 7.85 -0.57 -5.06
C SER A 325 6.41 -1.00 -4.72
N ASP A 326 5.45 -0.08 -4.77
CA ASP A 326 4.03 -0.37 -4.62
C ASP A 326 3.52 -1.30 -5.74
N TYR A 327 3.82 -1.00 -7.02
CA TYR A 327 3.41 -1.88 -8.13
C TYR A 327 4.13 -3.23 -8.11
N CYS A 328 5.41 -3.28 -7.72
CA CYS A 328 6.13 -4.54 -7.51
C CYS A 328 5.47 -5.39 -6.41
N CYS A 329 5.03 -4.74 -5.32
CA CYS A 329 4.24 -5.38 -4.28
C CYS A 329 2.91 -5.91 -4.83
N GLY A 330 2.24 -5.16 -5.71
CA GLY A 330 1.03 -5.62 -6.41
C GLY A 330 1.24 -6.92 -7.21
N VAL A 331 2.36 -7.02 -7.95
CA VAL A 331 2.73 -8.24 -8.70
C VAL A 331 3.05 -9.40 -7.75
N CYS A 332 3.80 -9.15 -6.67
CA CYS A 332 4.10 -10.19 -5.68
C CYS A 332 2.83 -10.68 -4.98
N GLY A 333 1.96 -9.77 -4.57
CA GLY A 333 0.70 -10.07 -3.90
C GLY A 333 -0.28 -10.82 -4.79
N SER A 334 -0.45 -10.42 -6.06
CA SER A 334 -1.30 -11.17 -7.00
C SER A 334 -0.75 -12.58 -7.25
N THR A 335 0.57 -12.72 -7.42
CA THR A 335 1.23 -14.03 -7.54
C THR A 335 1.03 -14.89 -6.29
N SER A 336 1.10 -14.29 -5.10
CA SER A 336 0.89 -14.98 -3.84
C SER A 336 -0.53 -15.51 -3.67
N VAL A 337 -1.54 -14.79 -4.17
CA VAL A 337 -2.93 -15.27 -4.20
C VAL A 337 -3.05 -16.47 -5.12
N LEU A 338 -2.46 -16.44 -6.32
CA LEU A 338 -2.46 -17.60 -7.22
C LEU A 338 -1.81 -18.84 -6.57
N HIS A 339 -0.68 -18.65 -5.89
CA HIS A 339 -0.01 -19.72 -5.17
C HIS A 339 -0.88 -20.26 -4.02
N ALA A 340 -1.47 -19.39 -3.20
CA ALA A 340 -2.37 -19.79 -2.11
C ALA A 340 -3.63 -20.50 -2.62
N LEU A 341 -4.15 -20.13 -3.81
CA LEU A 341 -5.28 -20.82 -4.44
C LEU A 341 -4.91 -22.25 -4.83
N ILE A 342 -3.71 -22.48 -5.38
CA ILE A 342 -3.20 -23.83 -5.68
C ILE A 342 -3.06 -24.64 -4.39
N GLU A 343 -2.45 -24.07 -3.35
CA GLU A 343 -2.28 -24.74 -2.05
C GLU A 343 -3.65 -25.12 -1.43
N ARG A 344 -4.64 -24.23 -1.48
CA ARG A 344 -6.01 -24.50 -1.06
C ARG A 344 -6.66 -25.61 -1.88
N ALA A 345 -6.48 -25.60 -3.19
CA ALA A 345 -7.07 -26.57 -4.08
C ALA A 345 -6.49 -27.98 -3.92
N GLU A 346 -5.22 -28.11 -3.56
CA GLU A 346 -4.54 -29.39 -3.38
C GLU A 346 -4.65 -29.93 -1.94
N LYS A 347 -4.58 -29.04 -0.95
CA LYS A 347 -4.39 -29.43 0.46
C LYS A 347 -5.54 -29.00 1.38
N GLY A 348 -6.51 -28.23 0.87
CA GLY A 348 -7.64 -27.72 1.65
C GLY A 348 -7.23 -26.73 2.74
N GLY A 349 -8.22 -26.31 3.53
CA GLY A 349 -8.07 -25.33 4.61
C GLY A 349 -7.96 -23.88 4.15
N SER A 350 -7.73 -22.99 5.11
CA SER A 350 -7.57 -21.54 4.91
C SER A 350 -6.09 -21.15 4.94
N TYR A 351 -5.72 -20.09 4.22
CA TYR A 351 -4.34 -19.66 4.07
C TYR A 351 -4.18 -18.18 4.40
N GLY A 352 -3.19 -17.87 5.22
CA GLY A 352 -2.70 -16.52 5.45
C GLY A 352 -1.55 -16.23 4.51
N VAL A 353 -1.54 -15.03 3.94
CA VAL A 353 -0.49 -14.56 3.04
C VAL A 353 0.03 -13.22 3.53
N ASP A 354 1.34 -13.15 3.67
CA ASP A 354 2.07 -12.01 4.19
C ASP A 354 2.96 -11.46 3.07
N VAL A 355 2.65 -10.25 2.60
CA VAL A 355 3.45 -9.52 1.61
C VAL A 355 3.83 -8.16 2.22
N GLY A 356 4.90 -7.54 1.75
CA GLY A 356 5.23 -6.18 2.17
C GLY A 356 5.80 -5.34 1.04
N THR A 357 6.04 -4.04 1.26
CA THR A 357 6.65 -3.16 0.24
C THR A 357 8.18 -3.23 0.29
N ILE A 358 8.76 -3.39 1.49
CA ILE A 358 10.17 -3.79 1.67
C ILE A 358 10.26 -5.25 1.27
N ILE A 359 10.23 -5.50 -0.03
CA ILE A 359 10.57 -6.79 -0.60
C ILE A 359 12.01 -6.70 -1.05
N ARG A 360 12.70 -7.84 -0.99
CA ARG A 360 13.96 -8.10 -1.69
C ARG A 360 13.87 -7.88 -3.23
N THR A 361 12.76 -7.36 -3.78
CA THR A 361 12.55 -7.06 -5.22
C THR A 361 13.36 -5.89 -5.75
N HIS A 362 14.22 -5.27 -4.96
CA HIS A 362 15.47 -4.79 -5.54
C HIS A 362 16.40 -5.98 -5.77
N ILE A 363 15.92 -6.89 -6.63
CA ILE A 363 16.71 -7.73 -7.55
C ILE A 363 17.95 -6.91 -7.82
N LYS A 364 19.12 -7.38 -7.39
CA LYS A 364 20.45 -6.93 -7.80
C LYS A 364 20.40 -5.92 -8.96
N PHE A 365 20.05 -4.65 -8.71
CA PHE A 365 20.08 -3.64 -9.76
C PHE A 365 21.54 -3.31 -10.05
N GLU A 366 22.45 -3.69 -9.14
CA GLU A 366 23.88 -3.87 -9.41
C GLU A 366 24.16 -4.75 -10.65
N TYR A 367 23.29 -5.70 -11.01
CA TYR A 367 23.49 -6.52 -12.21
C TYR A 367 23.01 -5.83 -13.49
N ILE A 368 21.98 -4.98 -13.43
CA ILE A 368 21.51 -4.22 -14.60
C ILE A 368 22.42 -3.01 -14.83
N ALA A 369 22.86 -2.32 -13.78
CA ALA A 369 23.84 -1.23 -13.89
C ALA A 369 25.21 -1.72 -14.42
N LYS A 370 25.59 -2.97 -14.14
CA LYS A 370 26.80 -3.62 -14.71
C LYS A 370 26.65 -4.08 -16.16
N LEU A 371 25.44 -4.10 -16.72
CA LEU A 371 25.22 -4.43 -18.14
C LEU A 371 25.20 -3.18 -19.03
N SER A 372 25.30 -1.99 -18.44
CA SER A 372 25.28 -0.69 -19.11
C SER A 372 26.57 0.12 -18.94
N ALA A 373 27.65 -0.52 -18.47
CA ALA A 373 29.02 -0.01 -18.45
C ALA A 373 29.91 -0.98 -19.24
#